data_AF-A0A375IVL2-F1
#
_entry.id   AF-A0A375IVL2-F1
#
_cell.length_a   1.000
_cell.length_b   1.000
_cell.length_c   1.000
_cell.angle_alpha   90.00
_cell.angle_beta   90.00
_cell.angle_gamma   90.00
#
_symmetry.space_group_name_H-M   'P 1'
#
loop_
_entity.id
_entity.type
_entity.pdbx_description
1 polymer ?
#
loop_
_entity_poly.entity_id
_entity_poly.type
_entity_poly.pdbx_seq_one_letter_code
_entity_poly.pdbx_strand_id
1 'polypeptide(L)'
;MRKVGAAYVVTGPAFIRDAGTLRGRIQIPDFVWKAIYVPGMGAAAYIARNDATPAYSVVSIAELAHFVGVDPFPSLPAPMRMTALDLPPPTPHPGERVARKVSFAWLAGAESPTAVPAADPLHKLARTASTMMALAAAYAR
;
A
#
# COMPACT_ATOMS: atom_id res chain seq x y z
N MET A 1 23.75 -12.53 6.94
CA MET A 1 22.57 -13.10 6.25
C MET A 1 22.17 -14.39 6.92
N ARG A 2 20.92 -14.53 7.35
CA ARG A 2 20.40 -15.80 7.91
C ARG A 2 20.08 -16.73 6.73
N LYS A 3 20.75 -17.88 6.64
CA LYS A 3 20.40 -18.92 5.65
C LYS A 3 19.17 -19.66 6.16
N VAL A 4 18.06 -19.50 5.46
CA VAL A 4 16.86 -20.35 5.62
C VAL A 4 16.95 -21.48 4.60
N GLY A 5 16.50 -22.69 4.95
CA GLY A 5 16.65 -23.87 4.08
C GLY A 5 15.93 -23.72 2.75
N ALA A 6 14.62 -23.46 2.80
CA ALA A 6 13.79 -23.21 1.62
C ALA A 6 12.83 -22.05 1.89
N ALA A 7 12.49 -21.30 0.84
CA ALA A 7 11.43 -20.30 0.85
C ALA A 7 10.55 -20.50 -0.39
N TYR A 8 9.23 -20.45 -0.18
CA TYR A 8 8.23 -20.57 -1.23
C TYR A 8 7.65 -19.19 -1.50
N VAL A 9 7.53 -18.82 -2.78
CA VAL A 9 7.16 -17.46 -3.18
C VAL A 9 6.01 -17.49 -4.17
N VAL A 10 5.01 -16.65 -3.91
CA VAL A 10 3.92 -16.33 -4.86
C VAL A 10 3.97 -14.82 -5.10
N THR A 11 3.88 -14.39 -6.35
CA THR A 11 3.91 -12.96 -6.73
C THR A 11 2.71 -12.66 -7.60
N GLY A 12 2.11 -11.50 -7.41
CA GLY A 12 0.98 -11.10 -8.23
C GLY A 12 0.75 -9.59 -8.29
N PRO A 13 -0.07 -9.14 -9.25
CA PRO A 13 -0.64 -7.81 -9.27
C PRO A 13 -1.84 -7.71 -8.31
N ALA A 14 -2.24 -6.48 -7.98
CA ALA A 14 -3.59 -6.20 -7.49
C ALA A 14 -4.18 -4.98 -8.20
N PHE A 15 -5.45 -5.11 -8.61
CA PHE A 15 -6.23 -4.14 -9.36
C PHE A 15 -7.35 -3.62 -8.45
N ILE A 16 -7.00 -2.72 -7.53
CA ILE A 16 -7.91 -2.26 -6.47
C ILE A 16 -8.54 -0.92 -6.85
N ARG A 17 -7.83 -0.11 -7.63
CA ARG A 17 -8.32 1.15 -8.17
C ARG A 17 -8.24 1.08 -9.70
N ASP A 18 -8.59 2.18 -10.35
CA ASP A 18 -8.41 2.32 -11.78
C ASP A 18 -7.09 3.05 -12.08
N ALA A 19 -6.02 2.28 -12.30
CA ALA A 19 -4.74 2.78 -12.81
C ALA A 19 -4.70 2.89 -14.36
N GLY A 20 -5.84 2.64 -15.02
CA GLY A 20 -5.97 2.69 -16.46
C GLY A 20 -5.49 1.43 -17.19
N THR A 21 -5.43 1.56 -18.52
CA THR A 21 -5.05 0.47 -19.42
C THR A 21 -4.00 0.94 -20.42
N LEU A 22 -3.00 0.11 -20.66
CA LEU A 22 -2.04 0.34 -21.74
C LEU A 22 -2.70 -0.03 -23.07
N ARG A 23 -2.86 0.99 -23.94
CA ARG A 23 -3.48 0.87 -25.28
C ARG A 23 -4.83 0.15 -25.26
N GLY A 24 -5.63 0.35 -24.20
CA GLY A 24 -6.97 -0.23 -24.08
C GLY A 24 -7.03 -1.76 -23.91
N ARG A 25 -5.90 -2.45 -23.67
CA ARG A 25 -5.84 -3.92 -23.72
C ARG A 25 -5.16 -4.57 -22.52
N ILE A 26 -4.21 -3.88 -21.89
CA ILE A 26 -3.46 -4.42 -20.75
C ILE A 26 -3.79 -3.55 -19.55
N GLN A 27 -4.51 -4.10 -18.59
CA GLN A 27 -4.80 -3.39 -17.35
C GLN A 27 -3.51 -3.19 -16.56
N ILE A 28 -3.31 -1.96 -16.05
CA ILE A 28 -2.17 -1.62 -15.22
C ILE A 28 -2.56 -1.89 -13.76
N PRO A 29 -1.77 -2.65 -12.99
CA PRO A 29 -2.08 -2.86 -11.58
C PRO A 29 -1.73 -1.61 -10.76
N ASP A 30 -2.50 -1.31 -9.72
CA ASP A 30 -2.18 -0.24 -8.76
C ASP A 30 -1.17 -0.69 -7.72
N PHE A 31 -1.07 -2.01 -7.50
CA PHE A 31 -0.16 -2.60 -6.54
C PHE A 31 0.50 -3.84 -7.11
N VAL A 32 1.70 -4.12 -6.59
CA VAL A 32 2.41 -5.38 -6.79
C VAL A 32 2.72 -5.97 -5.43
N TRP A 33 2.65 -7.29 -5.32
CA TRP A 33 2.87 -7.99 -4.05
C TRP A 33 3.67 -9.26 -4.24
N LYS A 34 4.37 -9.66 -3.17
CA LYS A 34 5.19 -10.87 -3.10
C LYS A 34 4.99 -11.54 -1.74
N ALA A 35 4.29 -12.66 -1.72
CA ALA A 35 4.08 -13.49 -0.54
C ALA A 35 5.21 -14.51 -0.41
N ILE A 36 5.72 -14.70 0.81
CA ILE A 36 6.83 -15.57 1.14
C ILE A 36 6.41 -16.46 2.30
N TYR A 37 6.62 -17.76 2.15
CA TYR A 37 6.49 -18.75 3.20
C TYR A 37 7.84 -19.43 3.45
N VAL A 38 8.23 -19.52 4.72
CA VAL A 38 9.44 -20.24 5.17
C VAL A 38 9.01 -21.33 6.16
N PRO A 39 9.21 -22.62 5.84
CA PRO A 39 8.86 -23.72 6.74
C PRO A 39 9.48 -23.58 8.13
N GLY A 40 8.68 -23.80 9.16
CA GLY A 40 9.09 -23.66 10.56
C GLY A 40 9.27 -22.23 11.05
N MET A 41 9.12 -21.21 10.20
CA MET A 41 9.25 -19.80 10.60
C MET A 41 7.95 -19.01 10.44
N GLY A 42 7.27 -19.15 9.30
CA GLY A 42 6.00 -18.47 9.06
C GLY A 42 5.86 -17.91 7.66
N ALA A 43 4.90 -17.01 7.46
CA ALA A 43 4.63 -16.37 6.19
C ALA A 43 4.31 -14.88 6.33
N ALA A 44 4.61 -14.11 5.29
CA ALA A 44 4.24 -12.71 5.17
C ALA A 44 4.31 -12.28 3.70
N ALA A 45 3.80 -11.10 3.38
CA ALA A 45 3.91 -10.54 2.04
C ALA A 45 4.45 -9.12 2.06
N TYR A 46 5.30 -8.81 1.10
CA TYR A 46 5.54 -7.43 0.71
C TYR A 46 4.41 -6.96 -0.21
N ILE A 47 4.00 -5.71 -0.05
CA ILE A 47 3.11 -5.02 -0.98
C ILE A 47 3.62 -3.59 -1.20
N ALA A 48 3.59 -3.15 -2.46
CA ALA A 48 4.01 -1.83 -2.89
C ALA A 48 3.00 -1.27 -3.91
N ARG A 49 2.87 0.06 -3.96
CA ARG A 49 2.15 0.73 -5.04
C ARG A 49 2.97 0.61 -6.32
N ASN A 50 2.29 0.42 -7.44
CA ASN A 50 2.91 0.43 -8.76
C ASN A 50 3.03 1.88 -9.28
N ASP A 51 3.74 2.73 -8.52
CA ASP A 51 4.01 4.12 -8.88
C ASP A 51 5.44 4.52 -8.45
N ALA A 52 5.82 5.78 -8.69
CA ALA A 52 7.18 6.27 -8.41
C ALA A 52 7.50 6.42 -6.92
N THR A 53 6.58 6.10 -6.01
CA THR A 53 6.78 6.20 -4.56
C THR A 53 7.64 5.04 -4.06
N PRO A 54 8.85 5.27 -3.53
CA PRO A 54 9.69 4.21 -3.01
C PRO A 54 9.19 3.80 -1.61
N ALA A 55 8.04 3.15 -1.52
CA ALA A 55 7.42 2.74 -0.26
C ALA A 55 6.79 1.35 -0.35
N TYR A 56 6.92 0.57 0.72
CA TYR A 56 6.35 -0.78 0.83
C TYR A 56 5.81 -1.06 2.22
N SER A 57 4.94 -2.06 2.35
CA SER A 57 4.51 -2.63 3.63
C SER A 57 4.82 -4.12 3.67
N VAL A 58 4.98 -4.65 4.88
CA VAL A 58 4.98 -6.10 5.16
C VAL A 58 3.69 -6.41 5.89
N VAL A 59 2.89 -7.32 5.35
CA VAL A 59 1.55 -7.66 5.87
C VAL A 59 1.43 -9.17 6.11
N SER A 60 0.45 -9.56 6.94
CA SER A 60 0.09 -10.95 7.10
C SER A 60 -0.53 -11.52 5.81
N ILE A 61 -0.54 -12.84 5.65
CA ILE A 61 -1.17 -13.48 4.48
C ILE A 61 -2.69 -13.24 4.50
N ALA A 62 -3.31 -13.21 5.68
CA ALA A 62 -4.73 -12.91 5.83
C ALA A 62 -5.07 -11.47 5.40
N GLU A 63 -4.27 -10.48 5.80
CA GLU A 63 -4.46 -9.08 5.35
C GLU A 63 -4.27 -8.93 3.84
N LEU A 64 -3.25 -9.58 3.27
CA LEU A 64 -3.05 -9.59 1.82
C LEU A 64 -4.27 -10.19 1.12
N ALA A 65 -4.73 -11.38 1.54
CA ALA A 65 -5.84 -12.08 0.92
C ALA A 65 -7.15 -11.27 0.99
N HIS A 66 -7.39 -10.59 2.11
CA HIS A 66 -8.53 -9.68 2.26
C HIS A 66 -8.43 -8.50 1.28
N PHE A 67 -7.24 -7.94 1.09
CA PHE A 67 -7.03 -6.78 0.23
C PHE A 67 -7.05 -7.12 -1.26
N VAL A 68 -6.40 -8.21 -1.68
CA VAL A 68 -6.20 -8.54 -3.11
C VAL A 68 -7.16 -9.60 -3.64
N GLY A 69 -7.95 -10.23 -2.77
CA GLY A 69 -8.92 -11.27 -3.14
C GLY A 69 -8.30 -12.65 -3.45
N VAL A 70 -7.01 -12.84 -3.21
CA VAL A 70 -6.28 -14.11 -3.46
C VAL A 70 -5.55 -14.53 -2.19
N ASP A 71 -5.80 -15.75 -1.72
CA ASP A 71 -4.96 -16.39 -0.69
C ASP A 71 -3.79 -17.13 -1.38
N PRO A 72 -2.54 -16.65 -1.24
CA PRO A 72 -1.39 -17.29 -1.88
C PRO A 72 -0.99 -18.61 -1.22
N PHE A 73 -1.42 -18.88 0.02
CA PHE A 73 -1.02 -20.06 0.79
C PHE A 73 -2.20 -20.65 1.59
N PRO A 74 -3.29 -21.10 0.91
CA PRO A 74 -4.55 -21.47 1.56
C PRO A 74 -4.45 -22.72 2.44
N SER A 75 -3.42 -23.55 2.25
CA SER A 75 -3.16 -24.75 3.06
C SER A 75 -2.42 -24.46 4.38
N LEU A 76 -1.94 -23.23 4.61
CA LEU A 76 -1.24 -22.89 5.84
C LEU A 76 -2.21 -22.75 7.04
N PRO A 77 -1.81 -23.19 8.24
CA PRO A 77 -2.59 -22.98 9.46
C PRO A 77 -2.91 -21.51 9.70
N ALA A 78 -4.12 -21.22 10.22
CA ALA A 78 -4.57 -19.85 10.46
C ALA A 78 -3.57 -18.99 11.26
N PRO A 79 -2.94 -19.47 12.36
CA PRO A 79 -1.96 -18.66 13.10
C PRO A 79 -0.79 -18.17 12.21
N MET A 80 -0.35 -18.99 11.27
CA MET A 80 0.73 -18.67 10.35
C MET A 80 0.32 -17.65 9.28
N ARG A 81 -0.98 -17.62 8.93
CA ARG A 81 -1.53 -16.65 7.99
C ARG A 81 -1.87 -15.31 8.65
N MET A 82 -2.20 -15.32 9.94
CA MET A 82 -2.63 -14.14 10.70
C MET A 82 -1.48 -13.30 11.28
N THR A 83 -0.31 -13.90 11.51
CA THR A 83 0.87 -13.19 12.02
C THR A 83 1.92 -13.08 10.93
N ALA A 84 2.25 -11.85 10.55
CA ALA A 84 3.30 -11.60 9.56
C ALA A 84 4.67 -12.02 10.11
N LEU A 85 5.36 -12.90 9.38
CA LEU A 85 6.80 -13.12 9.55
C LEU A 85 7.56 -11.80 9.37
N ASP A 86 8.54 -11.53 10.23
CA ASP A 86 9.44 -10.40 10.04
C ASP A 86 10.37 -10.66 8.86
N LEU A 87 10.17 -9.89 7.80
CA LEU A 87 10.90 -10.01 6.55
C LEU A 87 11.97 -8.91 6.45
N PRO A 88 13.15 -9.20 5.87
CA PRO A 88 14.19 -8.20 5.68
C PRO A 88 13.72 -7.05 4.76
N PRO A 89 14.35 -5.87 4.80
CA PRO A 89 14.05 -4.83 3.82
C PRO A 89 14.44 -5.28 2.39
N PRO A 90 13.66 -4.88 1.35
CA PRO A 90 14.06 -5.07 -0.03
C PRO A 90 15.41 -4.40 -0.32
N THR A 91 16.24 -5.06 -1.12
CA THR A 91 17.50 -4.49 -1.59
C THR A 91 17.26 -3.72 -2.89
N PRO A 92 17.55 -2.42 -2.97
CA PRO A 92 17.37 -1.65 -4.19
C PRO A 92 18.34 -2.11 -5.27
N HIS A 93 17.92 -2.01 -6.54
CA HIS A 93 18.85 -2.17 -7.64
C HIS A 93 19.79 -0.96 -7.76
N PRO A 94 20.98 -1.11 -8.40
CA PRO A 94 21.87 0.02 -8.62
C PRO A 94 21.15 1.19 -9.32
N GLY A 95 21.20 2.39 -8.72
CA GLY A 95 20.52 3.59 -9.23
C GLY A 95 19.09 3.79 -8.74
N GLU A 96 18.52 2.84 -7.98
CA GLU A 96 17.19 2.96 -7.40
C GLU A 96 17.22 3.62 -6.01
N ARG A 97 16.15 4.33 -5.66
CA ARG A 97 15.97 4.90 -4.31
C ARG A 97 15.63 3.78 -3.33
N VAL A 98 16.21 3.83 -2.13
CA VAL A 98 15.83 2.92 -1.04
C VAL A 98 14.36 3.08 -0.71
N ALA A 99 13.60 1.98 -0.75
CA ALA A 99 12.20 1.99 -0.37
C ALA A 99 12.02 2.07 1.14
N ARG A 100 11.08 2.92 1.60
CA ARG A 100 10.74 3.07 3.03
C ARG A 100 9.62 2.10 3.42
N LYS A 101 9.74 1.45 4.59
CA LYS A 101 8.64 0.67 5.17
C LYS A 101 7.58 1.63 5.71
N VAL A 102 6.32 1.44 5.32
CA VAL A 102 5.17 2.24 5.75
C VAL A 102 4.08 1.35 6.34
N SER A 103 3.15 1.94 7.09
CA SER A 103 1.95 1.22 7.53
C SER A 103 1.11 0.82 6.32
N PHE A 104 0.46 -0.34 6.41
CA PHE A 104 -0.38 -0.81 5.33
C PHE A 104 -1.58 0.11 5.08
N ALA A 105 -2.15 0.70 6.13
CA ALA A 105 -3.21 1.69 6.02
C ALA A 105 -2.80 2.92 5.19
N TRP A 106 -1.57 3.41 5.35
CA TRP A 106 -1.05 4.51 4.53
C TRP A 106 -0.89 4.10 3.06
N LEU A 107 -0.39 2.88 2.83
CA LEU A 107 -0.15 2.34 1.49
C LEU A 107 -1.46 2.05 0.74
N ALA A 108 -2.47 1.51 1.42
CA ALA A 108 -3.79 1.19 0.89
C ALA A 108 -4.69 2.43 0.74
N GLY A 109 -4.39 3.51 1.48
CA GLY A 109 -5.14 4.78 1.43
C GLY A 109 -5.24 5.41 0.04
N ALA A 110 -6.18 6.36 -0.09
CA ALA A 110 -6.53 6.99 -1.37
C ALA A 110 -5.55 8.07 -1.85
N GLU A 111 -4.64 8.57 -1.02
CA GLU A 111 -3.72 9.64 -1.40
C GLU A 111 -2.38 9.06 -1.89
N SER A 112 -2.15 9.11 -3.21
CA SER A 112 -0.78 9.12 -3.74
C SER A 112 -0.26 10.55 -3.74
N PRO A 113 0.99 10.83 -3.33
CA PRO A 113 1.57 12.16 -3.41
C PRO A 113 1.81 12.65 -4.85
N THR A 114 1.49 11.84 -5.87
CA THR A 114 1.72 12.17 -7.29
C THR A 114 0.60 12.98 -7.93
N ALA A 115 -0.47 13.33 -7.20
CA ALA A 115 -1.29 14.45 -7.62
C ALA A 115 -0.50 15.74 -7.40
N VAL A 116 0.10 16.29 -8.45
CA VAL A 116 0.52 17.70 -8.46
C VAL A 116 -0.69 18.50 -7.99
N PRO A 117 -0.67 19.19 -6.84
CA PRO A 117 -1.77 20.03 -6.45
C PRO A 117 -1.82 21.14 -7.50
N ALA A 118 -2.86 21.15 -8.33
CA ALA A 118 -3.25 22.36 -9.01
C ALA A 118 -3.40 23.42 -7.92
N ALA A 119 -2.50 24.40 -7.96
CA ALA A 119 -2.40 25.43 -6.97
C ALA A 119 -3.74 26.18 -6.87
N ASP A 120 -4.43 26.06 -5.74
CA ASP A 120 -5.15 27.20 -5.18
C ASP A 120 -5.45 27.06 -3.67
N PRO A 121 -4.46 27.34 -2.79
CA PRO A 121 -4.69 27.43 -1.34
C PRO A 121 -5.57 28.63 -0.95
N LEU A 122 -5.69 29.65 -1.80
CA LEU A 122 -6.37 30.91 -1.48
C LEU A 122 -7.90 30.74 -1.46
N HIS A 123 -8.44 29.87 -2.32
CA HIS A 123 -9.88 29.58 -2.35
C HIS A 123 -10.38 28.79 -1.13
N LYS A 124 -9.51 28.01 -0.46
CA LYS A 124 -9.88 27.33 0.79
C LYS A 124 -9.97 28.31 1.95
N LEU A 125 -9.02 29.25 2.07
CA LEU A 125 -9.04 30.29 3.11
C LEU A 125 -10.24 31.24 2.97
N ALA A 126 -10.62 31.59 1.75
CA ALA A 126 -11.77 32.46 1.49
C ALA A 126 -13.10 31.83 1.95
N ARG A 127 -13.28 30.51 1.79
CA ARG A 127 -14.49 29.82 2.25
C ARG A 127 -14.58 29.74 3.76
N THR A 128 -13.47 29.47 4.46
CA THR A 128 -13.47 29.38 5.94
C THR A 128 -13.70 30.73 6.61
N ALA A 129 -13.22 31.83 6.01
CA ALA A 129 -13.43 33.18 6.52
C ALA A 129 -14.92 33.58 6.45
N SER A 130 -15.64 33.21 5.39
CA SER A 130 -17.08 33.50 5.26
C SER A 130 -17.94 32.72 6.24
N THR A 131 -17.60 31.47 6.57
CA THR A 131 -18.35 30.69 7.58
C THR A 131 -18.17 31.25 8.99
N MET A 132 -16.96 31.72 9.33
CA MET A 132 -16.69 32.32 10.64
C MET A 132 -17.39 33.68 10.81
N MET A 133 -17.47 34.51 9.77
CA MET A 133 -18.24 35.76 9.83
C MET A 133 -19.75 35.54 9.93
N ALA A 134 -20.30 34.53 9.24
CA ALA A 134 -21.71 34.19 9.36
C ALA A 134 -22.07 33.65 10.76
N LEU A 135 -21.18 32.89 11.39
CA LEU A 135 -21.38 32.36 12.75
C LEU A 135 -21.29 33.47 13.82
N ALA A 136 -20.38 34.43 13.65
CA ALA A 136 -20.25 35.57 14.56
C ALA A 136 -21.45 36.52 14.52
N ALA A 137 -22.02 36.76 13.32
CA ALA A 137 -23.23 37.57 13.17
C ALA A 137 -24.50 36.87 13.74
N ALA A 138 -24.54 35.54 13.74
CA ALA A 138 -25.64 34.76 14.29
C ALA A 138 -25.64 34.73 15.85
N TYR A 139 -24.51 35.02 16.49
CA TYR A 139 -24.35 35.01 17.95
C TYR A 139 -24.47 36.40 18.61
N ALA A 140 -24.71 37.45 17.83
CA ALA A 140 -24.79 38.83 18.31
C ALA A 140 -26.24 39.36 18.42
N ARG A 141 -27.21 38.50 18.69
CA ARG A 141 -28.61 38.88 19.01
C ARG A 141 -29.05 38.31 20.34
#